data_AF-A0A1A2G4H7-F1
#
_entry.id   AF-A0A1A2G4H7-F1
#
_cell.length_a   1.000
_cell.length_b   1.000
_cell.length_c   1.000
_cell.angle_alpha   90.00
_cell.angle_beta   90.00
_cell.angle_gamma   90.00
#
_symmetry.space_group_name_H-M   'P 1'
#
loop_
_entity.id
_entity.type
_entity.pdbx_description
1 polymer ?
#
loop_
_entity_poly.entity_id
_entity_poly.type
_entity_poly.pdbx_seq_one_letter_code
_entity_poly.pdbx_strand_id
1 'polypeptide(L)'
;MGQLTGPTDPTTDAGWAEPKPRKGFFTDTSICIGCKACEVACKEWNRNPRDGELELLGSSYDNTGALGASTWRHVAFIEQGRDRIEEARESGRALIDLGMPALPGRTESPDLTPPDTPEFRWLMSSDVCKHCTHAGCLDVCPTGALFRTEFGTVVVQDDVCNGCGTCVAGCPFGVIERRSEGTYATPAQQPDRPAEKPVTGVAQKCTLCYDRLVDDQIPACAQTCPTTSIKFGDHDDLVVKARERVAQLHAQGLSEARLYGANEHDGVGGIGSIFLLLDEPEVYGLPPDPRVCTADLPQMFKRAGVAAAGMVAAAALAFWRSR
;
A
#
# COMPACT_ATOMS: atom_id res chain seq x y z
N MET A 1 -12.26 17.34 10.82
CA MET A 1 -13.28 16.80 9.89
C MET A 1 -12.56 16.56 8.59
N GLY A 2 -12.24 15.29 8.30
CA GLY A 2 -11.31 14.92 7.23
C GLY A 2 -11.82 15.38 5.87
N GLN A 3 -10.93 16.01 5.09
CA GLN A 3 -11.22 16.42 3.74
C GLN A 3 -11.38 15.15 2.87
N LEU A 4 -12.60 14.93 2.36
CA LEU A 4 -12.99 13.70 1.67
C LEU A 4 -12.30 13.53 0.30
N THR A 5 -11.87 14.64 -0.33
CA THR A 5 -11.15 14.67 -1.62
C THR A 5 -10.31 15.96 -1.76
N GLY A 6 -9.18 15.90 -2.46
CA GLY A 6 -8.37 17.07 -2.83
C GLY A 6 -6.99 17.10 -2.14
N PRO A 7 -6.18 18.14 -2.34
CA PRO A 7 -4.88 18.27 -1.68
C PRO A 7 -5.07 18.16 -0.17
N THR A 8 -4.38 17.21 0.46
CA THR A 8 -4.49 16.89 1.89
C THR A 8 -3.12 16.59 2.44
N ASP A 9 -2.88 17.04 3.66
CA ASP A 9 -1.72 16.64 4.45
C ASP A 9 -2.23 15.73 5.57
N PRO A 10 -1.97 14.42 5.48
CA PRO A 10 -2.36 13.45 6.49
C PRO A 10 -2.01 13.84 7.93
N THR A 11 -0.91 14.54 8.16
CA THR A 11 -0.45 14.89 9.51
C THR A 11 -1.21 16.09 10.05
N THR A 12 -1.36 17.14 9.23
CA THR A 12 -2.11 18.35 9.57
C THR A 12 -3.61 18.07 9.69
N ASP A 13 -4.18 17.30 8.76
CA ASP A 13 -5.63 17.04 8.70
C ASP A 13 -6.14 16.15 9.84
N ALA A 14 -5.24 15.42 10.50
CA ALA A 14 -5.55 14.62 11.67
C ALA A 14 -5.88 15.46 12.93
N GLY A 15 -5.46 16.74 12.96
CA GLY A 15 -5.82 17.68 14.03
C GLY A 15 -5.09 17.44 15.35
N TRP A 16 -3.93 16.80 15.33
CA TRP A 16 -3.05 16.68 16.50
C TRP A 16 -2.45 18.03 16.88
N ALA A 17 -2.25 18.28 18.18
CA ALA A 17 -1.72 19.56 18.67
C ALA A 17 -0.30 19.86 18.18
N GLU A 18 0.53 18.82 18.06
CA GLU A 18 1.87 18.88 17.50
C GLU A 18 1.98 17.87 16.35
N PRO A 19 1.71 18.29 15.09
CA PRO A 19 1.87 17.41 13.94
C PRO A 19 3.35 17.04 13.77
N LYS A 20 3.64 15.75 13.60
CA LYS A 20 4.97 15.24 13.28
C LYS A 20 5.11 15.10 11.76
N PRO A 21 6.34 15.10 11.21
CA PRO A 21 6.56 14.79 9.80
C PRO A 21 5.91 13.45 9.42
N ARG A 22 5.26 13.40 8.26
CA ARG A 22 4.61 12.18 7.76
C ARG A 22 5.66 11.09 7.62
N LYS A 23 5.44 9.95 8.27
CA LYS A 23 6.33 8.79 8.18
C LYS A 23 5.86 7.81 7.10
N GLY A 24 6.80 7.09 6.52
CA GLY A 24 6.51 6.15 5.44
C GLY A 24 7.57 5.07 5.26
N PHE A 25 7.32 4.22 4.26
CA PHE A 25 8.30 3.26 3.75
C PHE A 25 8.65 3.58 2.30
N PHE A 26 9.90 3.34 1.93
CA PHE A 26 10.32 3.16 0.54
C PHE A 26 10.84 1.73 0.36
N THR A 27 10.12 0.93 -0.43
CA THR A 27 10.52 -0.43 -0.77
C THR A 27 11.13 -0.48 -2.17
N ASP A 28 12.43 -0.73 -2.26
CA ASP A 28 13.18 -0.95 -3.50
C ASP A 28 13.20 -2.45 -3.81
N THR A 29 12.35 -2.90 -4.74
CA THR A 29 12.29 -4.33 -5.12
C THR A 29 13.54 -4.76 -5.90
N SER A 30 14.32 -3.83 -6.46
CA SER A 30 15.51 -4.15 -7.24
C SER A 30 16.65 -4.76 -6.40
N ILE A 31 16.58 -4.62 -5.08
CA ILE A 31 17.57 -5.14 -4.12
C ILE A 31 16.92 -6.04 -3.06
N CYS A 32 15.65 -6.40 -3.25
CA CYS A 32 15.00 -7.39 -2.40
C CYS A 32 15.52 -8.79 -2.75
N ILE A 33 15.98 -9.53 -1.76
CA ILE A 33 16.52 -10.89 -1.93
C ILE A 33 15.52 -11.98 -1.52
N GLY A 34 14.26 -11.62 -1.26
CA GLY A 34 13.22 -12.60 -0.90
C GLY A 34 13.41 -13.30 0.45
N CYS A 35 14.32 -12.86 1.33
CA CYS A 35 14.68 -13.59 2.56
C CYS A 35 13.55 -13.79 3.59
N LYS A 36 12.37 -13.17 3.41
CA LYS A 36 11.22 -13.17 4.33
C LYS A 36 11.50 -12.69 5.77
N ALA A 37 12.69 -12.17 6.08
CA ALA A 37 13.03 -11.64 7.42
C ALA A 37 12.04 -10.55 7.87
N CYS A 38 11.57 -9.72 6.94
CA CYS A 38 10.59 -8.68 7.22
C CYS A 38 9.19 -9.22 7.62
N GLU A 39 8.79 -10.40 7.13
CA GLU A 39 7.55 -11.07 7.56
C GLU A 39 7.71 -11.56 9.00
N VAL A 40 8.80 -12.27 9.28
CA VAL A 40 9.11 -12.86 10.59
C VAL A 40 9.22 -11.77 11.66
N ALA A 41 10.00 -10.71 11.41
CA ALA A 41 10.14 -9.61 12.36
C ALA A 41 8.81 -8.88 12.60
N CYS A 42 7.96 -8.75 11.58
CA CYS A 42 6.63 -8.18 11.74
C CYS A 42 5.75 -9.05 12.64
N LYS A 43 5.72 -10.36 12.43
CA LYS A 43 4.95 -11.28 13.26
C LYS A 43 5.48 -11.32 14.70
N GLU A 44 6.79 -11.41 14.88
CA GLU A 44 7.42 -11.46 16.20
C GLU A 44 7.13 -10.20 17.02
N TRP A 45 7.33 -9.02 16.42
CA TRP A 45 7.07 -7.76 17.12
C TRP A 45 5.61 -7.60 17.50
N ASN A 46 4.70 -7.83 16.56
CA ASN A 46 3.26 -7.60 16.76
C ASN A 46 2.54 -8.80 17.40
N ARG A 47 3.26 -9.88 17.72
CA ARG A 47 2.69 -11.16 18.19
C ARG A 47 1.57 -11.68 17.28
N ASN A 48 1.70 -11.44 15.97
CA ASN A 48 0.72 -11.93 15.03
C ASN A 48 0.78 -13.46 14.96
N PRO A 49 -0.37 -14.14 14.96
CA PRO A 49 -0.38 -15.59 14.90
C PRO A 49 0.18 -16.09 13.56
N ARG A 50 0.58 -17.36 13.54
CA ARG A 50 0.87 -18.07 12.29
C ARG A 50 -0.40 -18.20 11.44
N ASP A 51 -0.24 -18.30 10.14
CA ASP A 51 -1.32 -18.61 9.22
C ASP A 51 -1.49 -20.13 9.15
N GLY A 52 -2.71 -20.62 9.36
CA GLY A 52 -3.05 -22.05 9.26
C GLY A 52 -2.15 -22.99 10.06
N GLU A 53 -2.05 -24.23 9.58
CA GLU A 53 -1.24 -25.32 10.15
C GLU A 53 0.05 -25.59 9.34
N LEU A 54 0.78 -24.52 8.99
CA LEU A 54 2.04 -24.59 8.21
C LEU A 54 1.88 -25.29 6.86
N GLU A 55 0.75 -25.07 6.20
CA GLU A 55 0.48 -25.58 4.87
C GLU A 55 1.44 -24.94 3.86
N LEU A 56 2.07 -25.78 3.03
CA LEU A 56 2.89 -25.30 1.92
C LEU A 56 1.99 -25.20 0.68
N LEU A 57 2.03 -24.05 -0.01
CA LEU A 57 1.24 -23.85 -1.23
C LEU A 57 1.70 -24.77 -2.38
N GLY A 58 2.95 -25.22 -2.34
CA GLY A 58 3.51 -26.20 -3.29
C GLY A 58 3.72 -25.65 -4.72
N SER A 59 3.47 -24.37 -4.95
CA SER A 59 3.54 -23.71 -6.26
C SER A 59 4.65 -22.67 -6.38
N SER A 60 5.20 -22.19 -5.26
CA SER A 60 6.21 -21.12 -5.21
C SER A 60 6.99 -21.19 -3.89
N TYR A 61 8.09 -20.44 -3.80
CA TYR A 61 8.76 -20.12 -2.53
C TYR A 61 7.92 -19.21 -1.63
N ASP A 62 6.89 -18.58 -2.21
CA ASP A 62 5.86 -17.93 -1.43
C ASP A 62 4.94 -18.95 -0.76
N ASN A 63 5.09 -19.12 0.55
CA ASN A 63 4.23 -19.96 1.40
C ASN A 63 3.20 -19.15 2.20
N THR A 64 3.19 -17.83 2.05
CA THR A 64 2.31 -16.92 2.77
C THR A 64 1.10 -16.57 1.89
N GLY A 65 1.33 -16.46 0.58
CA GLY A 65 0.30 -16.26 -0.45
C GLY A 65 -0.14 -14.80 -0.58
N ALA A 66 -0.63 -14.19 0.50
CA ALA A 66 -1.09 -12.80 0.49
C ALA A 66 -1.00 -12.16 1.87
N LEU A 67 -1.20 -10.83 1.90
CA LEU A 67 -1.49 -10.12 3.14
C LEU A 67 -2.84 -10.58 3.71
N GLY A 68 -2.96 -10.52 5.03
CA GLY A 68 -4.19 -10.88 5.72
C GLY A 68 -4.17 -10.49 7.20
N ALA A 69 -5.18 -10.91 7.95
CA ALA A 69 -5.36 -10.49 9.34
C ALA A 69 -4.23 -10.95 10.30
N SER A 70 -3.49 -11.99 9.90
CA SER A 70 -2.35 -12.55 10.64
C SER A 70 -1.01 -12.27 9.96
N THR A 71 -1.02 -11.73 8.73
CA THR A 71 0.17 -11.45 7.94
C THR A 71 0.12 -10.05 7.36
N TRP A 72 0.75 -9.13 8.08
CA TRP A 72 0.73 -7.69 7.74
C TRP A 72 1.86 -7.25 6.81
N ARG A 73 2.79 -8.16 6.54
CA ARG A 73 3.93 -8.01 5.66
C ARG A 73 4.09 -9.31 4.89
N HIS A 74 4.16 -9.25 3.57
CA HIS A 74 4.21 -10.41 2.69
C HIS A 74 5.36 -10.25 1.71
N VAL A 75 6.02 -11.33 1.31
CA VAL A 75 7.03 -11.37 0.25
C VAL A 75 6.57 -12.30 -0.84
N ALA A 76 6.28 -11.72 -1.99
CA ALA A 76 5.96 -12.43 -3.22
C ALA A 76 7.23 -12.83 -3.98
N PHE A 77 7.15 -13.95 -4.68
CA PHE A 77 8.17 -14.50 -5.56
C PHE A 77 7.57 -14.69 -6.95
N ILE A 78 7.91 -13.81 -7.88
CA ILE A 78 7.29 -13.76 -9.22
C ILE A 78 8.32 -14.12 -10.27
N GLU A 79 8.15 -15.28 -10.90
CA GLU A 79 9.03 -15.80 -11.93
C GLU A 79 8.63 -15.27 -13.30
N GLN A 80 9.59 -14.80 -14.07
CA GLN A 80 9.36 -14.27 -15.41
C GLN A 80 10.34 -14.85 -16.41
N GLY A 81 9.80 -15.39 -17.50
CA GLY A 81 10.58 -15.75 -18.68
C GLY A 81 10.80 -14.55 -19.60
N ARG A 82 11.70 -14.72 -20.57
CA ARG A 82 12.11 -13.72 -21.57
C ARG A 82 10.99 -12.83 -22.11
N ASP A 83 9.88 -13.39 -22.56
CA ASP A 83 8.81 -12.63 -23.20
C ASP A 83 8.20 -11.58 -22.25
N ARG A 84 7.95 -11.97 -20.99
CA ARG A 84 7.45 -11.04 -19.95
C ARG A 84 8.45 -9.95 -19.61
N ILE A 85 9.75 -10.28 -19.62
CA ILE A 85 10.80 -9.30 -19.36
C ILE A 85 10.83 -8.26 -20.47
N GLU A 86 10.68 -8.67 -21.73
CA GLU A 86 10.65 -7.72 -22.86
C GLU A 86 9.38 -6.86 -22.83
N GLU A 87 8.21 -7.43 -22.54
CA GLU A 87 6.95 -6.68 -22.36
C GLU A 87 7.10 -5.57 -21.30
N ALA A 88 7.70 -5.90 -20.14
CA ALA A 88 7.94 -4.94 -19.06
C ALA A 88 8.91 -3.81 -19.46
N ARG A 89 9.89 -4.11 -20.31
CA ARG A 89 10.83 -3.13 -20.84
C ARG A 89 10.19 -2.24 -21.88
N GLU A 90 9.38 -2.81 -22.78
CA GLU A 90 8.62 -2.07 -23.78
C GLU A 90 7.66 -1.07 -23.14
N SER A 91 6.90 -1.51 -22.14
CA SER A 91 5.99 -0.63 -21.39
C SER A 91 6.75 0.46 -20.63
N GLY A 92 7.90 0.12 -20.04
CA GLY A 92 8.80 1.08 -19.40
C GLY A 92 9.34 2.14 -20.36
N ARG A 93 9.81 1.72 -21.55
CA ARG A 93 10.25 2.63 -22.62
C ARG A 93 9.13 3.58 -23.04
N ALA A 94 7.91 3.05 -23.23
CA ALA A 94 6.75 3.87 -23.59
C ALA A 94 6.44 4.95 -22.53
N LEU A 95 6.60 4.64 -21.24
CA LEU A 95 6.42 5.63 -20.17
C LEU A 95 7.50 6.71 -20.17
N ILE A 96 8.76 6.35 -20.44
CA ILE A 96 9.87 7.31 -20.52
C ILE A 96 9.66 8.26 -21.70
N ASP A 97 9.23 7.75 -22.85
CA ASP A 97 8.98 8.51 -24.08
C ASP A 97 7.80 9.49 -23.97
N LEU A 98 6.87 9.27 -23.04
CA LEU A 98 5.65 10.07 -22.87
C LEU A 98 5.83 11.40 -22.12
N GLY A 99 7.01 11.75 -21.57
CA GLY A 99 7.12 13.07 -20.92
C GLY A 99 8.29 13.41 -20.01
N MET A 100 9.47 12.80 -20.13
CA MET A 100 10.66 13.35 -19.45
C MET A 100 11.32 14.40 -20.36
N PRO A 101 11.38 15.70 -19.99
CA PRO A 101 12.20 16.65 -20.73
C PRO A 101 13.65 16.17 -20.71
N ALA A 102 14.24 15.97 -21.89
CA ALA A 102 15.65 15.63 -22.00
C ALA A 102 16.47 16.78 -21.38
N LEU A 103 17.32 16.47 -20.40
CA LEU A 103 18.32 17.44 -19.96
C LEU A 103 19.17 17.81 -21.19
N PRO A 104 19.34 19.10 -21.53
CA PRO A 104 20.15 19.50 -22.67
C PRO A 104 21.59 19.04 -22.41
N GLY A 105 22.05 18.06 -23.20
CA GLY A 105 23.40 17.50 -23.09
C GLY A 105 23.52 15.97 -23.22
N ARG A 106 22.42 15.20 -23.22
CA ARG A 106 22.47 13.74 -23.42
C ARG A 106 22.07 13.39 -24.86
N THR A 107 23.05 13.28 -25.75
CA THR A 107 22.86 12.95 -27.18
C THR A 107 22.86 11.44 -27.46
N GLU A 108 23.15 10.61 -26.45
CA GLU A 108 23.11 9.15 -26.58
C GLU A 108 21.87 8.59 -25.89
N SER A 109 21.04 7.89 -26.66
CA SER A 109 20.05 6.97 -26.12
C SER A 109 20.76 6.03 -25.14
N PRO A 110 20.27 5.88 -23.89
CA PRO A 110 20.88 4.94 -22.96
C PRO A 110 20.97 3.56 -23.61
N ASP A 111 22.08 2.87 -23.40
CA ASP A 111 22.19 1.46 -23.75
C ASP A 111 21.14 0.70 -22.93
N LEU A 112 20.07 0.28 -23.60
CA LEU A 112 18.98 -0.49 -23.02
C LEU A 112 19.27 -2.00 -23.07
N THR A 113 20.50 -2.39 -23.42
CA THR A 113 20.90 -3.80 -23.39
C THR A 113 20.71 -4.33 -21.98
N PRO A 114 19.86 -5.35 -21.79
CA PRO A 114 19.57 -5.92 -20.49
C PRO A 114 20.84 -6.36 -19.74
N PRO A 115 21.03 -5.97 -18.46
CA PRO A 115 22.06 -6.60 -17.64
C PRO A 115 21.66 -8.07 -17.39
N ASP A 116 22.46 -9.01 -17.90
CA ASP A 116 22.58 -10.46 -17.61
C ASP A 116 21.32 -11.31 -17.33
N THR A 117 20.12 -10.81 -17.60
CA THR A 117 18.84 -11.49 -17.34
C THR A 117 17.93 -11.62 -18.58
N PRO A 118 18.45 -11.92 -19.79
CA PRO A 118 17.59 -11.98 -20.98
C PRO A 118 16.66 -13.19 -21.02
N GLU A 119 16.96 -14.27 -20.28
CA GLU A 119 16.20 -15.53 -20.38
C GLU A 119 15.19 -15.71 -19.24
N PHE A 120 15.55 -15.29 -18.02
CA PHE A 120 14.75 -15.49 -16.81
C PHE A 120 15.12 -14.45 -15.75
N ARG A 121 14.12 -14.01 -14.97
CA ARG A 121 14.34 -13.22 -13.76
C ARG A 121 13.34 -13.57 -12.67
N TRP A 122 13.75 -13.34 -11.43
CA TRP A 122 12.89 -13.47 -10.26
C TRP A 122 12.65 -12.08 -9.68
N LEU A 123 11.39 -11.67 -9.59
CA LEU A 123 11.00 -10.46 -8.89
C LEU A 123 10.57 -10.83 -7.48
N MET A 124 11.35 -10.38 -6.49
CA MET A 124 10.99 -10.50 -5.09
C MET A 124 10.44 -9.16 -4.61
N SER A 125 9.22 -9.15 -4.10
CA SER A 125 8.58 -7.91 -3.65
C SER A 125 7.97 -8.07 -2.29
N SER A 126 8.28 -7.15 -1.38
CA SER A 126 7.70 -7.17 -0.06
C SER A 126 6.51 -6.20 0.03
N ASP A 127 5.30 -6.74 0.08
CA ASP A 127 4.06 -6.00 0.25
C ASP A 127 3.74 -5.68 1.73
N VAL A 128 2.98 -4.60 1.94
CA VAL A 128 2.56 -4.05 3.22
C VAL A 128 1.37 -3.09 3.02
N CYS A 129 0.65 -2.76 4.10
CA CYS A 129 -0.34 -1.68 4.07
C CYS A 129 0.27 -0.36 3.54
N LYS A 130 -0.51 0.34 2.73
CA LYS A 130 -0.05 1.53 2.01
C LYS A 130 -0.10 2.83 2.82
N HIS A 131 -0.84 2.86 3.94
CA HIS A 131 -1.07 4.08 4.74
C HIS A 131 -1.42 5.29 3.85
N CYS A 132 -2.49 5.15 3.07
CA CYS A 132 -2.91 6.08 2.02
C CYS A 132 -3.15 7.50 2.56
N THR A 133 -2.94 8.49 1.69
CA THR A 133 -3.31 9.89 1.96
C THR A 133 -4.83 9.98 2.15
N HIS A 134 -5.61 9.54 1.15
CA HIS A 134 -7.05 9.28 1.27
C HIS A 134 -7.26 7.79 1.54
N ALA A 135 -7.62 7.46 2.79
CA ALA A 135 -7.67 6.09 3.26
C ALA A 135 -9.11 5.57 3.28
N GLY A 136 -9.50 4.83 2.24
CA GLY A 136 -10.86 4.30 2.10
C GLY A 136 -11.28 3.42 3.29
N CYS A 137 -10.36 2.68 3.90
CA CYS A 137 -10.64 1.90 5.11
C CYS A 137 -11.01 2.79 6.32
N LEU A 138 -10.40 3.97 6.45
CA LEU A 138 -10.73 4.96 7.49
C LEU A 138 -12.08 5.60 7.17
N ASP A 139 -12.30 6.01 5.92
CA ASP A 139 -13.53 6.72 5.49
C ASP A 139 -14.80 5.89 5.71
N VAL A 140 -14.71 4.57 5.55
CA VAL A 140 -15.88 3.67 5.66
C VAL A 140 -16.06 3.06 7.06
N CYS A 141 -15.18 3.35 8.02
CA CYS A 141 -15.26 2.78 9.37
C CYS A 141 -16.40 3.44 10.17
N PRO A 142 -17.48 2.72 10.52
CA PRO A 142 -18.63 3.33 11.20
C PRO A 142 -18.39 3.57 12.69
N THR A 143 -17.40 2.91 13.30
CA THR A 143 -17.13 3.00 14.75
C THR A 143 -16.05 4.02 15.11
N GLY A 144 -15.30 4.52 14.13
CA GLY A 144 -14.10 5.31 14.39
C GLY A 144 -12.90 4.48 14.87
N ALA A 145 -12.96 3.14 14.79
CA ALA A 145 -11.84 2.28 15.17
C ALA A 145 -10.59 2.47 14.28
N LEU A 146 -10.75 2.96 13.06
CA LEU A 146 -9.62 3.37 12.23
C LEU A 146 -9.38 4.87 12.39
N PHE A 147 -8.16 5.23 12.72
CA PHE A 147 -7.75 6.62 12.93
C PHE A 147 -6.41 6.92 12.26
N ARG A 148 -6.11 8.21 12.16
CA ARG A 148 -4.84 8.72 11.65
C ARG A 148 -3.98 9.21 12.81
N THR A 149 -2.76 8.70 12.90
CA THR A 149 -1.78 9.08 13.91
C THR A 149 -1.15 10.43 13.60
N GLU A 150 -0.40 10.98 14.55
CA GLU A 150 0.39 12.20 14.40
C GLU A 150 1.51 12.09 13.35
N PHE A 151 1.83 10.85 12.94
CA PHE A 151 2.80 10.54 11.89
C PHE A 151 2.14 10.38 10.50
N GLY A 152 0.84 10.66 10.38
CA GLY A 152 0.08 10.53 9.13
C GLY A 152 -0.25 9.08 8.75
N THR A 153 -0.01 8.12 9.65
CA THR A 153 -0.25 6.68 9.42
C THR A 153 -1.67 6.31 9.84
N VAL A 154 -2.29 5.39 9.09
CA VAL A 154 -3.61 4.84 9.46
C VAL A 154 -3.44 3.62 10.35
N VAL A 155 -4.13 3.55 11.49
CA VAL A 155 -4.03 2.46 12.49
C VAL A 155 -5.44 1.99 12.90
N VAL A 156 -5.56 0.70 13.26
CA VAL A 156 -6.80 0.13 13.84
C VAL A 156 -6.66 0.12 15.35
N GLN A 157 -7.70 0.56 16.06
CA GLN A 157 -7.87 0.40 17.51
C GLN A 157 -8.73 -0.84 17.74
N ASP A 158 -8.07 -1.90 18.20
CA ASP A 158 -8.67 -3.21 18.37
C ASP A 158 -9.80 -3.23 19.39
N ASP A 159 -9.70 -2.42 20.44
CA ASP A 159 -10.68 -2.28 21.53
C ASP A 159 -11.95 -1.51 21.11
N VAL A 160 -11.87 -0.70 20.05
CA VAL A 160 -13.01 0.04 19.47
C VAL A 160 -13.63 -0.72 18.29
N CYS A 161 -12.89 -1.63 17.67
CA CYS A 161 -13.35 -2.35 16.48
C CYS A 161 -14.46 -3.35 16.82
N ASN A 162 -15.61 -3.22 16.16
CA ASN A 162 -16.73 -4.16 16.32
C ASN A 162 -16.75 -5.29 15.27
N GLY A 163 -15.74 -5.37 14.41
CA GLY A 163 -15.65 -6.45 13.42
C GLY A 163 -16.62 -6.38 12.23
N CYS A 164 -17.24 -5.22 11.93
CA CYS A 164 -18.21 -5.13 10.83
C CYS A 164 -17.64 -5.45 9.43
N GLY A 165 -16.34 -5.23 9.21
CA GLY A 165 -15.65 -5.61 7.97
C GLY A 165 -15.80 -4.62 6.79
N THR A 166 -16.48 -3.49 6.94
CA THR A 166 -16.62 -2.50 5.86
C THR A 166 -15.28 -2.01 5.32
N CYS A 167 -14.28 -1.89 6.20
CA CYS A 167 -12.92 -1.48 5.87
C CYS A 167 -12.20 -2.45 4.92
N VAL A 168 -12.58 -3.74 4.92
CA VAL A 168 -12.04 -4.76 4.00
C VAL A 168 -12.43 -4.42 2.57
N ALA A 169 -13.73 -4.17 2.33
CA ALA A 169 -14.23 -3.77 1.02
C ALA A 169 -13.80 -2.35 0.62
N GLY A 170 -13.59 -1.46 1.59
CA GLY A 170 -13.16 -0.08 1.34
C GLY A 170 -11.68 0.07 0.99
N CYS A 171 -10.87 -0.98 1.12
CA CYS A 171 -9.44 -0.91 0.82
C CYS A 171 -9.16 -1.27 -0.64
N PRO A 172 -8.67 -0.34 -1.48
CA PRO A 172 -8.38 -0.65 -2.88
C PRO A 172 -7.19 -1.61 -3.08
N PHE A 173 -6.44 -1.89 -2.02
CA PHE A 173 -5.27 -2.76 -2.04
C PHE A 173 -5.51 -4.13 -1.38
N GLY A 174 -6.67 -4.37 -0.77
CA GLY A 174 -6.96 -5.65 -0.10
C GLY A 174 -6.07 -5.99 1.11
N VAL A 175 -5.41 -5.00 1.73
CA VAL A 175 -4.37 -5.22 2.78
C VAL A 175 -4.90 -5.22 4.22
N ILE A 176 -6.21 -5.16 4.40
CA ILE A 176 -6.87 -5.20 5.71
C ILE A 176 -7.94 -6.28 5.67
N GLU A 177 -7.91 -7.16 6.66
CA GLU A 177 -8.85 -8.26 6.80
C GLU A 177 -9.36 -8.36 8.23
N ARG A 178 -10.52 -9.00 8.40
CA ARG A 178 -11.02 -9.35 9.73
C ARG A 178 -10.39 -10.66 10.17
N ARG A 179 -9.72 -10.67 11.33
CA ARG A 179 -9.28 -11.93 11.92
C ARG A 179 -10.53 -12.73 12.28
N SER A 180 -10.76 -13.84 11.58
CA SER A 180 -11.77 -14.82 11.99
C SER A 180 -11.43 -15.35 13.39
N GLU A 181 -12.33 -16.13 13.98
CA GLU A 181 -12.03 -16.97 15.15
C GLU A 181 -10.87 -17.91 14.78
N GLY A 182 -9.62 -17.43 14.83
CA GLY A 182 -8.43 -18.15 14.41
C GLY A 182 -8.11 -19.24 15.41
N THR A 183 -7.92 -20.46 14.90
CA THR A 183 -7.72 -21.72 15.61
C THR A 183 -6.35 -21.87 16.30
N TYR A 184 -5.79 -20.82 16.92
CA TYR A 184 -4.53 -20.99 17.63
C TYR A 184 -4.35 -20.03 18.81
N ALA A 185 -4.47 -20.58 20.01
CA ALA A 185 -3.76 -20.08 21.17
C ALA A 185 -2.29 -20.49 21.03
N THR A 186 -1.34 -19.57 21.17
CA THR A 186 0.03 -19.96 21.49
C THR A 186 -0.03 -20.80 22.78
N PRO A 187 0.50 -22.04 22.81
CA PRO A 187 0.89 -22.62 24.08
C PRO A 187 1.76 -21.57 24.77
N ALA A 188 1.51 -21.27 26.05
CA ALA A 188 2.39 -20.42 26.83
C ALA A 188 3.80 -21.03 26.79
N GLN A 189 4.64 -20.57 25.85
CA GLN A 189 6.01 -21.06 25.71
C GLN A 189 6.96 -20.37 26.70
N GLN A 190 6.44 -19.55 27.61
CA GLN A 190 7.17 -19.07 28.77
C GLN A 190 6.34 -19.29 30.04
N PRO A 191 6.84 -20.05 31.03
CA PRO A 191 6.16 -20.24 32.30
C PRO A 191 5.92 -18.92 33.08
N ASP A 192 6.63 -17.86 32.70
CA ASP A 192 6.61 -16.56 33.40
C ASP A 192 5.86 -15.45 32.65
N ARG A 193 5.24 -15.73 31.49
CA ARG A 193 4.49 -14.72 30.72
C ARG A 193 3.09 -15.21 30.35
N PRO A 194 2.02 -14.47 30.72
CA PRO A 194 0.66 -14.85 30.33
C PRO A 194 0.56 -14.90 28.81
N ALA A 195 0.01 -16.00 28.28
CA ALA A 195 -0.29 -16.13 26.86
C ALA A 195 -1.36 -15.11 26.49
N GLU A 196 -0.94 -14.03 25.82
CA GLU A 196 -1.87 -13.04 25.29
C GLU A 196 -2.63 -13.68 24.12
N LYS A 197 -3.94 -13.87 24.31
CA LYS A 197 -4.78 -14.43 23.25
C LYS A 197 -4.77 -13.48 22.05
N PRO A 198 -4.64 -13.99 20.81
CA PRO A 198 -4.77 -13.15 19.63
C PRO A 198 -6.12 -12.43 19.63
N VAL A 199 -6.14 -11.15 19.27
CA VAL A 199 -7.40 -10.40 19.14
C VAL A 199 -8.17 -10.95 17.94
N THR A 200 -9.29 -11.64 18.19
CA THR A 200 -10.18 -12.23 17.18
C THR A 200 -11.39 -11.35 16.92
N GLY A 201 -12.05 -11.54 15.77
CA GLY A 201 -13.29 -10.85 15.42
C GLY A 201 -13.13 -9.39 14.98
N VAL A 202 -11.92 -8.83 15.04
CA VAL A 202 -11.63 -7.44 14.66
C VAL A 202 -10.81 -7.35 13.37
N ALA A 203 -10.81 -6.16 12.75
CA ALA A 203 -9.98 -5.89 11.59
C ALA A 203 -8.50 -5.76 11.98
N GLN A 204 -7.60 -6.28 11.15
CA GLN A 204 -6.16 -6.31 11.42
C GLN A 204 -5.39 -5.94 10.15
N LYS A 205 -4.31 -5.18 10.32
CA LYS A 205 -3.40 -4.76 9.24
C LYS A 205 -2.13 -4.14 9.82
N CYS A 206 -1.13 -3.89 8.97
CA CYS A 206 0.06 -3.14 9.37
C CYS A 206 -0.28 -1.77 10.00
N THR A 207 0.44 -1.43 11.06
CA THR A 207 0.30 -0.19 11.85
C THR A 207 1.44 0.81 11.60
N LEU A 208 2.31 0.55 10.61
CA LEU A 208 3.63 1.19 10.47
C LEU A 208 4.49 1.08 11.75
N CYS A 209 4.21 0.08 12.61
CA CYS A 209 4.76 -0.03 13.96
C CYS A 209 4.55 1.25 14.78
N TYR A 210 3.33 1.78 14.80
CA TYR A 210 2.99 3.02 15.51
C TYR A 210 3.52 3.06 16.95
N ASP A 211 3.42 1.95 17.68
CA ASP A 211 3.99 1.76 19.01
C ASP A 211 5.51 2.05 19.07
N ARG A 212 6.26 1.60 18.07
CA ARG A 212 7.70 1.92 17.93
C ARG A 212 7.93 3.38 17.56
N LEU A 213 7.08 3.95 16.71
CA LEU A 213 7.23 5.33 16.25
C LEU A 213 7.05 6.33 17.38
N VAL A 214 6.13 6.07 18.31
CA VAL A 214 5.92 6.90 19.50
C VAL A 214 7.19 6.98 20.36
N ASP A 215 8.00 5.92 20.36
CA ASP A 215 9.29 5.83 21.06
C ASP A 215 10.51 6.15 20.16
N ASP A 216 10.29 6.81 19.01
CA ASP A 216 11.34 7.16 18.03
C ASP A 216 12.15 5.96 17.50
N GLN A 217 11.55 4.77 17.52
CA GLN A 217 12.16 3.53 17.01
C GLN A 217 11.77 3.24 15.56
N ILE A 218 12.69 2.60 14.83
CA ILE A 218 12.47 2.17 13.45
C ILE A 218 11.53 0.95 13.42
N PRO A 219 10.55 0.85 12.49
CA PRO A 219 9.69 -0.32 12.35
C PRO A 219 10.47 -1.63 12.20
N ALA A 220 10.01 -2.70 12.85
CA ALA A 220 10.72 -3.97 12.94
C ALA A 220 11.10 -4.55 11.55
N CYS A 221 10.19 -4.43 10.59
CA CYS A 221 10.37 -4.97 9.25
C CYS A 221 11.38 -4.17 8.40
N ALA A 222 11.57 -2.88 8.67
CA ALA A 222 12.62 -2.06 8.06
C ALA A 222 13.97 -2.30 8.75
N GLN A 223 13.97 -2.37 10.09
CA GLN A 223 15.18 -2.62 10.88
C GLN A 223 15.85 -3.97 10.55
N THR A 224 15.05 -5.01 10.28
CA THR A 224 15.59 -6.35 9.98
C THR A 224 16.06 -6.53 8.54
N CYS A 225 15.79 -5.59 7.63
CA CYS A 225 16.02 -5.79 6.20
C CYS A 225 17.53 -5.80 5.88
N PRO A 226 18.13 -6.95 5.50
CA PRO A 226 19.58 -7.06 5.39
C PRO A 226 20.15 -6.28 4.19
N THR A 227 19.37 -6.10 3.13
CA THR A 227 19.79 -5.40 1.92
C THR A 227 19.37 -3.93 1.90
N THR A 228 18.70 -3.45 2.94
CA THR A 228 18.07 -2.11 2.96
C THR A 228 17.10 -1.87 1.79
N SER A 229 16.52 -2.94 1.24
CA SER A 229 15.38 -2.88 0.32
C SER A 229 14.22 -2.08 0.93
N ILE A 230 14.08 -2.10 2.25
CA ILE A 230 13.00 -1.44 2.97
C ILE A 230 13.61 -0.29 3.77
N LYS A 231 13.32 0.94 3.36
CA LYS A 231 13.75 2.16 4.04
C LYS A 231 12.57 2.78 4.78
N PHE A 232 12.84 3.36 5.93
CA PHE A 232 11.88 4.07 6.77
C PHE A 232 12.39 5.49 7.02
N GLY A 233 11.48 6.45 7.12
CA GLY A 233 11.81 7.85 7.37
C GLY A 233 10.66 8.79 7.05
N ASP A 234 10.99 10.07 6.88
CA ASP A 234 10.07 11.10 6.43
C ASP A 234 9.66 10.84 4.99
N HIS A 235 8.36 10.90 4.72
CA HIS A 235 7.77 10.50 3.45
C HIS A 235 8.31 11.31 2.27
N ASP A 236 8.43 12.63 2.42
CA ASP A 236 8.95 13.51 1.36
C ASP A 236 10.39 13.15 0.98
N ASP A 237 11.26 12.92 1.98
CA ASP A 237 12.63 12.49 1.77
C ASP A 237 12.71 11.12 1.06
N LEU A 238 11.80 10.22 1.42
CA LEU A 238 11.71 8.90 0.80
C LEU A 238 11.27 9.00 -0.66
N VAL A 239 10.33 9.89 -1.00
CA VAL A 239 9.90 10.15 -2.38
C VAL A 239 11.06 10.69 -3.22
N VAL A 240 11.83 11.64 -2.69
CA VAL A 240 13.03 12.17 -3.38
C VAL A 240 14.03 11.03 -3.67
N LYS A 241 14.40 10.26 -2.65
CA LYS A 241 15.32 9.11 -2.79
C LYS A 241 14.81 8.06 -3.78
N ALA A 242 13.50 7.83 -3.82
CA ALA A 242 12.90 6.87 -4.74
C ALA A 242 12.98 7.35 -6.20
N ARG A 243 12.73 8.64 -6.46
CA ARG A 243 12.88 9.24 -7.80
C ARG A 243 14.32 9.19 -8.29
N GLU A 244 15.28 9.52 -7.41
CA GLU A 244 16.71 9.41 -7.71
C GLU A 244 17.11 7.96 -8.04
N ARG A 245 16.59 6.99 -7.28
CA ARG A 245 16.86 5.57 -7.52
C ARG A 245 16.29 5.09 -8.85
N VAL A 246 15.07 5.50 -9.23
CA VAL A 246 14.51 5.18 -10.56
C VAL A 246 15.38 5.76 -11.66
N ALA A 247 15.79 7.03 -11.55
CA ALA A 247 16.68 7.66 -12.53
C ALA A 247 18.03 6.93 -12.66
N GLN A 248 18.58 6.43 -11.54
CA GLN A 248 19.80 5.62 -11.54
C GLN A 248 19.59 4.29 -12.29
N LEU A 249 18.48 3.59 -12.07
CA LEU A 249 18.19 2.33 -12.77
C LEU A 249 17.95 2.55 -14.27
N HIS A 250 17.24 3.61 -14.64
CA HIS A 250 17.09 4.02 -16.05
C HIS A 250 18.45 4.31 -16.70
N ALA A 251 19.37 4.95 -15.98
CA ALA A 251 20.73 5.17 -16.47
C ALA A 251 21.55 3.88 -16.62
N GLN A 252 21.15 2.80 -15.94
CA GLN A 252 21.72 1.45 -16.05
C GLN A 252 21.03 0.57 -17.10
N GLY A 253 20.09 1.12 -17.88
CA GLY A 253 19.39 0.40 -18.95
C GLY A 253 18.11 -0.33 -18.51
N LEU A 254 17.71 -0.23 -17.22
CA LEU A 254 16.49 -0.85 -16.70
C LEU A 254 15.27 0.03 -16.94
N SER A 255 14.83 0.16 -18.20
CA SER A 255 13.71 1.02 -18.59
C SER A 255 12.38 0.68 -17.91
N GLU A 256 12.21 -0.57 -17.48
CA GLU A 256 11.03 -1.08 -16.78
C GLU A 256 10.85 -0.49 -15.37
N ALA A 257 11.90 0.08 -14.78
CA ALA A 257 11.88 0.60 -13.42
C ALA A 257 10.88 1.76 -13.29
N ARG A 258 9.99 1.68 -12.29
CA ARG A 258 8.93 2.69 -12.08
C ARG A 258 8.64 2.90 -10.59
N LEU A 259 8.23 4.12 -10.26
CA LEU A 259 7.80 4.49 -8.91
C LEU A 259 6.29 4.33 -8.78
N TYR A 260 5.86 3.57 -7.79
CA TYR A 260 4.46 3.33 -7.48
C TYR A 260 4.07 4.00 -6.16
N GLY A 261 2.96 4.75 -6.17
CA GLY A 261 2.37 5.35 -4.98
C GLY A 261 2.84 6.76 -4.61
N ALA A 262 3.74 7.36 -5.39
CA ALA A 262 4.20 8.74 -5.17
C ALA A 262 3.40 9.79 -5.97
N ASN A 263 2.29 9.40 -6.62
CA ASN A 263 1.44 10.31 -7.38
C ASN A 263 0.35 10.88 -6.49
N GLU A 264 0.49 12.14 -6.07
CA GLU A 264 -0.52 12.83 -5.24
C GLU A 264 -1.85 13.09 -5.98
N HIS A 265 -1.88 12.89 -7.30
CA HIS A 265 -3.07 13.06 -8.13
C HIS A 265 -3.76 11.73 -8.46
N ASP A 266 -3.29 10.60 -7.92
CA ASP A 266 -3.98 9.32 -8.06
C ASP A 266 -5.28 9.28 -7.23
N GLY A 267 -6.06 8.21 -7.41
CA GLY A 267 -7.33 8.03 -6.72
C GLY A 267 -7.24 7.87 -5.20
N VAL A 268 -6.04 7.85 -4.60
CA VAL A 268 -5.81 7.79 -3.15
C VAL A 268 -4.95 8.95 -2.62
N GLY A 269 -4.58 9.92 -3.45
CA GLY A 269 -3.73 11.06 -3.08
C GLY A 269 -2.28 10.67 -2.76
N GLY A 270 -1.80 9.58 -3.36
CA GLY A 270 -0.54 8.94 -3.00
C GLY A 270 -0.61 8.13 -1.71
N ILE A 271 0.47 7.40 -1.42
CA ILE A 271 0.54 6.44 -0.31
C ILE A 271 1.78 6.66 0.56
N GLY A 272 1.67 6.32 1.85
CA GLY A 272 2.78 6.40 2.80
C GLY A 272 3.84 5.32 2.60
N SER A 273 3.49 4.16 2.04
CA SER A 273 4.45 3.09 1.69
C SER A 273 4.64 3.08 0.17
N ILE A 274 5.68 3.73 -0.35
CA ILE A 274 5.98 3.80 -1.79
C ILE A 274 6.89 2.65 -2.23
N PHE A 275 6.83 2.29 -3.52
CA PHE A 275 7.55 1.16 -4.08
C PHE A 275 8.30 1.55 -5.35
N LEU A 276 9.54 1.11 -5.50
CA LEU A 276 10.17 1.00 -6.80
C LEU A 276 9.93 -0.41 -7.31
N LEU A 277 9.30 -0.50 -8.48
CA LEU A 277 8.96 -1.74 -9.16
C LEU A 277 9.83 -1.90 -10.41
N LEU A 278 10.08 -3.15 -10.82
CA LEU A 278 10.76 -3.49 -12.07
C LEU A 278 9.78 -4.06 -13.12
N ASP A 279 8.50 -3.78 -12.96
CA ASP A 279 7.42 -4.22 -13.84
C ASP A 279 6.14 -3.43 -13.57
N GLU A 280 5.09 -3.69 -14.34
CA GLU A 280 3.72 -3.26 -14.06
C GLU A 280 3.30 -3.57 -12.61
N PRO A 281 2.59 -2.65 -11.93
CA PRO A 281 2.07 -2.91 -10.58
C PRO A 281 1.20 -4.18 -10.50
N GLU A 282 0.46 -4.51 -11.56
CA GLU A 282 -0.40 -5.69 -11.65
C GLU A 282 0.38 -7.00 -11.50
N VAL A 283 1.64 -7.05 -11.96
CA VAL A 283 2.52 -8.21 -11.80
C VAL A 283 2.78 -8.51 -10.32
N TYR A 284 2.75 -7.48 -9.48
CA TYR A 284 2.89 -7.58 -8.02
C TYR A 284 1.54 -7.69 -7.29
N GLY A 285 0.42 -7.82 -8.01
CA GLY A 285 -0.92 -7.79 -7.42
C GLY A 285 -1.37 -6.41 -6.95
N LEU A 286 -0.70 -5.34 -7.38
CA LEU A 286 -1.05 -3.96 -7.05
C LEU A 286 -1.97 -3.38 -8.13
N PRO A 287 -3.01 -2.61 -7.76
CA PRO A 287 -3.87 -1.95 -8.73
C PRO A 287 -3.08 -0.84 -9.46
N PRO A 288 -3.20 -0.67 -10.78
CA PRO A 288 -2.45 0.35 -11.53
C PRO A 288 -2.85 1.79 -11.16
N ASP A 289 -4.14 2.01 -10.91
CA ASP A 289 -4.70 3.29 -10.47
C ASP A 289 -5.62 3.02 -9.25
N PRO A 290 -5.05 2.96 -8.03
CA PRO A 290 -5.84 2.73 -6.82
C PRO A 290 -6.78 3.91 -6.59
N ARG A 291 -8.03 3.62 -6.23
CA ARG A 291 -9.05 4.65 -6.00
C ARG A 291 -9.93 4.34 -4.81
N VAL A 292 -10.14 5.33 -3.95
CA VAL A 292 -11.13 5.23 -2.87
C VAL A 292 -12.53 5.55 -3.38
N CYS A 293 -13.56 4.92 -2.79
CA CYS A 293 -14.95 5.19 -3.14
C CYS A 293 -15.35 6.67 -2.92
N THR A 294 -14.70 7.35 -1.97
CA THR A 294 -14.92 8.77 -1.67
C THR A 294 -14.49 9.70 -2.82
N ALA A 295 -13.56 9.27 -3.67
CA ALA A 295 -13.11 10.03 -4.85
C ALA A 295 -14.21 10.19 -5.91
N ASP A 296 -15.27 9.37 -5.88
CA ASP A 296 -16.41 9.47 -6.79
C ASP A 296 -17.56 10.32 -6.23
N LEU A 297 -17.53 10.70 -4.94
CA LEU A 297 -18.62 11.45 -4.30
C LEU A 297 -19.00 12.72 -5.04
N PRO A 298 -18.07 13.60 -5.50
CA PRO A 298 -18.45 14.80 -6.24
C PRO A 298 -19.24 14.49 -7.51
N GLN A 299 -18.85 13.44 -8.24
CA GLN A 299 -19.56 13.02 -9.45
C GLN A 299 -20.92 12.40 -9.11
N MET A 300 -21.01 11.59 -8.05
CA MET A 300 -22.25 11.00 -7.56
C MET A 300 -23.26 12.08 -7.15
N PHE A 301 -22.84 13.07 -6.36
CA PHE A 301 -23.70 14.18 -5.95
C PHE A 301 -24.15 15.03 -7.14
N LYS A 302 -23.26 15.27 -8.12
CA LYS A 302 -23.64 15.95 -9.37
C LYS A 302 -24.72 15.18 -10.13
N ARG A 303 -24.56 13.86 -10.30
CA ARG A 303 -25.55 13.00 -10.99
C ARG A 303 -26.88 12.94 -10.22
N ALA A 304 -26.83 12.82 -8.90
CA ALA A 304 -28.01 12.86 -8.04
C ALA A 304 -28.75 14.20 -8.15
N GLY A 305 -28.02 15.32 -8.16
CA GLY A 305 -28.59 16.66 -8.36
C GLY A 305 -29.27 16.82 -9.72
N VAL A 306 -28.64 16.33 -10.80
CA VAL A 306 -29.25 16.32 -12.14
C VAL A 306 -30.52 15.49 -12.17
N ALA A 307 -30.51 14.29 -11.57
CA ALA A 307 -31.69 13.43 -11.50
C ALA A 307 -32.83 14.09 -10.69
N ALA A 308 -32.51 14.70 -9.55
CA ALA A 308 -33.48 15.41 -8.73
C ALA A 308 -34.10 16.61 -9.48
N ALA A 309 -33.28 17.41 -10.17
CA ALA A 309 -33.77 18.52 -11.00
C ALA A 309 -34.68 18.02 -12.13
N GLY A 310 -34.34 16.90 -12.78
CA GLY A 310 -35.17 16.26 -13.79
C GLY A 310 -36.53 15.81 -13.25
N MET A 311 -36.56 15.19 -12.05
CA MET A 311 -37.81 14.80 -11.40
C MET A 311 -38.69 16.00 -11.04
N VAL A 312 -38.09 17.08 -10.52
CA VAL A 312 -38.81 18.33 -10.20
C VAL A 312 -39.39 18.96 -11.47
N ALA A 313 -38.62 19.03 -12.55
CA ALA A 313 -39.09 19.56 -13.83
C ALA A 313 -40.23 18.71 -14.42
N ALA A 314 -40.13 17.39 -14.37
CA ALA A 314 -41.18 16.48 -14.82
C ALA A 314 -42.48 16.67 -14.02
N ALA A 315 -42.37 16.79 -12.69
CA ALA A 315 -43.52 17.08 -11.83
C ALA A 315 -44.15 18.44 -12.17
N ALA A 316 -43.34 19.49 -12.30
CA ALA A 316 -43.82 20.83 -12.66
C ALA A 316 -44.53 20.85 -14.02
N LEU A 317 -43.98 20.16 -15.03
CA LEU A 317 -44.59 20.03 -16.35
C LEU A 317 -45.92 19.26 -16.30
N ALA A 318 -46.02 18.20 -15.50
CA ALA A 318 -47.24 17.45 -15.32
C ALA A 318 -48.37 18.32 -14.71
N PHE A 319 -48.04 19.12 -13.68
CA PHE A 319 -49.01 20.03 -13.07
C PHE A 319 -49.34 21.24 -13.97
N TRP A 320 -48.38 21.76 -14.75
CA TRP A 320 -48.65 22.85 -15.69
C TRP A 320 -49.55 22.43 -16.85
N ARG A 321 -49.37 21.23 -17.42
CA ARG A 321 -50.24 20.69 -18.48
C ARG A 321 -51.65 20.32 -18.01
N SER A 322 -51.85 20.19 -16.70
CA SER A 322 -53.16 19.86 -16.10
C SER A 322 -54.05 21.08 -15.83
N ARG A 323 -53.52 22.30 -16.03
CA ARG A 323 -54.27 23.56 -16.02
C ARG A 323 -54.53 24.04 -17.44
#